data_AF-A0A3E2NCJ3-F1
#
_entry.id   AF-A0A3E2NCJ3-F1
#
_cell.length_a   1.000
_cell.length_b   1.000
_cell.length_c   1.000
_cell.angle_alpha   90.00
_cell.angle_beta   90.00
_cell.angle_gamma   90.00
#
_symmetry.space_group_name_H-M   'P 1'
#
loop_
_entity.id
_entity.type
_entity.pdbx_description
1 polymer ?
#
loop_
_entity_poly.entity_id
_entity_poly.type
_entity_poly.pdbx_seq_one_letter_code
_entity_poly.pdbx_strand_id
1 'polypeptide(L)'
;MGQDLVRDISSLDLTDRVTIDQPIDRQSCVDLKKTTAARICVGKAGTRLKTETYLRFRADHAVAMDAVWSEVDEKVVDQLGFLKVQSLCKNKDEYITRPDLGRRFSDETLKTISENCRHDIDVQIIAGDGLSSPAITSNLPDIYPMLMDGLKEKGYTVGDPIFVKFARVATMDRISETLNAKITMILIGERPGLATGESLSAYMAYESSTKKPESQRTVVSNIHKNGLPPVEAGAQIISIIEAMMEAKTSGIDLKL
;
A
#
# COMPACT_ATOMS: atom_id res chain seq x y z
N MET A 1 19.64 43.01 -10.83
CA MET A 1 18.94 42.42 -9.67
C MET A 1 18.63 40.96 -9.99
N GLY A 2 19.61 40.08 -9.87
CA GLY A 2 19.38 38.64 -9.96
C GLY A 2 18.87 38.19 -8.59
N GLN A 3 17.67 37.65 -8.52
CA GLN A 3 17.14 37.11 -7.25
C GLN A 3 18.05 35.96 -6.81
N ASP A 4 18.66 36.09 -5.65
CA ASP A 4 19.20 34.97 -4.87
C ASP A 4 18.04 34.03 -4.55
N LEU A 5 17.71 33.15 -5.49
CA LEU A 5 16.73 32.09 -5.28
C LEU A 5 17.33 31.12 -4.26
N VAL A 6 16.68 31.02 -3.09
CA VAL A 6 17.00 30.05 -2.06
C VAL A 6 17.00 28.65 -2.71
N ARG A 7 18.12 27.93 -2.56
CA ARG A 7 18.30 26.57 -3.11
C ARG A 7 17.17 25.66 -2.63
N ASP A 8 16.47 25.02 -3.57
CA ASP A 8 15.43 24.04 -3.24
C ASP A 8 16.07 22.79 -2.60
N ILE A 9 15.80 22.61 -1.30
CA ILE A 9 16.32 21.51 -0.51
C ILE A 9 15.75 20.15 -0.95
N SER A 10 14.57 20.14 -1.58
CA SER A 10 13.88 18.92 -2.03
C SER A 10 14.44 18.38 -3.35
N SER A 11 15.01 19.25 -4.19
CA SER A 11 15.63 18.88 -5.47
C SER A 11 16.97 18.15 -5.34
N LEU A 12 17.52 18.07 -4.13
CA LEU A 12 18.82 17.43 -3.90
C LEU A 12 18.71 15.91 -4.09
N ASP A 13 19.54 15.38 -4.98
CA ASP A 13 19.81 13.95 -5.01
C ASP A 13 20.56 13.55 -3.75
N LEU A 14 20.00 12.61 -3.00
CA LEU A 14 20.59 12.09 -1.78
C LEU A 14 21.44 10.85 -2.02
N THR A 15 21.45 10.29 -3.23
CA THR A 15 22.05 8.98 -3.55
C THR A 15 23.58 9.04 -3.56
N ASP A 16 24.17 10.17 -3.92
CA ASP A 16 25.63 10.38 -3.95
C ASP A 16 26.11 11.49 -2.98
N ARG A 17 25.18 12.16 -2.31
CA ARG A 17 25.47 13.34 -1.47
C ARG A 17 26.08 12.97 -0.12
N VAL A 18 27.41 13.01 -0.06
CA VAL A 18 28.20 12.86 1.17
C VAL A 18 28.47 14.24 1.80
N THR A 19 27.98 14.43 3.03
CA THR A 19 28.12 15.68 3.80
C THR A 19 28.96 15.51 5.07
N ILE A 20 29.71 14.42 5.22
CA ILE A 20 30.78 14.32 6.22
C ILE A 20 31.89 15.33 5.86
N ASP A 21 32.41 16.10 6.81
CA ASP A 21 33.40 17.17 6.54
C ASP A 21 34.76 16.62 6.09
N GLN A 22 35.26 15.61 6.80
CA GLN A 22 36.54 14.96 6.52
C GLN A 22 36.35 13.43 6.54
N PRO A 23 35.71 12.85 5.51
CA PRO A 23 35.58 11.40 5.42
C PRO A 23 36.95 10.78 5.17
N ILE A 24 37.25 9.68 5.87
CA ILE A 24 38.48 8.89 5.65
C ILE A 24 38.54 8.40 4.20
N ASP A 25 37.40 7.93 3.69
CA ASP A 25 37.21 7.56 2.29
C ASP A 25 35.86 8.08 1.80
N ARG A 26 35.91 9.09 0.94
CA ARG A 26 34.71 9.69 0.33
C ARG A 26 34.07 8.75 -0.68
N GLN A 27 34.85 7.99 -1.44
CA GLN A 27 34.33 7.11 -2.48
C GLN A 27 33.54 5.96 -1.86
N SER A 28 34.08 5.32 -0.82
CA SER A 28 33.35 4.32 -0.04
C SER A 28 32.03 4.86 0.51
N CYS A 29 31.98 6.11 0.96
CA CYS A 29 30.72 6.72 1.40
C CYS A 29 29.70 6.86 0.26
N VAL A 30 30.13 7.25 -0.94
CA VAL A 30 29.25 7.32 -2.12
C VAL A 30 28.74 5.94 -2.49
N ASP A 31 29.62 4.93 -2.50
CA ASP A 31 29.26 3.57 -2.87
C ASP A 31 28.26 2.97 -1.86
N LEU A 32 28.48 3.16 -0.56
CA LEU A 32 27.52 2.77 0.48
C LEU A 32 26.16 3.44 0.32
N LYS A 33 26.12 4.74 -0.01
CA LYS A 33 24.84 5.43 -0.20
C LYS A 33 24.07 4.87 -1.40
N LYS A 34 24.74 4.38 -2.44
CA LYS A 34 24.07 3.74 -3.59
C LYS A 34 23.44 2.39 -3.23
N THR A 35 23.86 1.73 -2.16
CA THR A 35 23.30 0.43 -1.75
C THR A 35 22.07 0.56 -0.85
N THR A 36 21.66 1.77 -0.46
CA THR A 36 20.52 1.95 0.46
C THR A 36 19.82 3.29 0.30
N ALA A 37 18.50 3.30 0.44
CA ALA A 37 17.72 4.53 0.55
C ALA A 37 17.87 5.24 1.91
N ALA A 38 18.55 4.60 2.88
CA ALA A 38 18.79 5.20 4.19
C ALA A 38 19.71 6.43 4.10
N ARG A 39 19.47 7.44 4.94
CA ARG A 39 20.21 8.70 4.95
C ARG A 39 21.55 8.58 5.69
N ILE A 40 22.46 7.78 5.14
CA ILE A 40 23.81 7.57 5.68
C ILE A 40 24.81 8.58 5.10
N CYS A 41 25.99 8.63 5.71
CA CYS A 41 27.11 9.51 5.31
C CYS A 41 26.78 11.02 5.32
N VAL A 42 25.89 11.43 6.23
CA VAL A 42 25.41 12.81 6.36
C VAL A 42 26.24 13.69 7.33
N GLY A 43 27.17 13.10 8.07
CA GLY A 43 27.99 13.81 9.06
C GLY A 43 27.20 14.28 10.29
N LYS A 44 27.80 15.17 11.08
CA LYS A 44 27.22 15.71 12.32
C LYS A 44 27.76 17.10 12.64
N ALA A 45 27.03 17.86 13.44
CA ALA A 45 27.49 19.08 14.11
C ALA A 45 27.50 18.80 15.63
N GLY A 46 28.68 18.52 16.20
CA GLY A 46 28.77 17.97 17.55
C GLY A 46 28.07 16.61 17.65
N THR A 47 27.00 16.52 18.43
CA THR A 47 26.13 15.34 18.57
C THR A 47 24.81 15.46 17.81
N ARG A 48 24.64 16.51 16.99
CA ARG A 48 23.39 16.83 16.28
C ARG A 48 23.53 16.62 14.76
N LEU A 49 22.39 16.56 14.09
CA LEU A 49 22.32 16.57 12.64
C LEU A 49 22.89 17.90 12.09
N LYS A 50 23.45 17.85 10.88
CA LYS A 50 23.77 19.06 10.14
C LYS A 50 22.48 19.78 9.71
N THR A 51 22.54 21.10 9.60
CA THR A 51 21.42 21.95 9.22
C THR A 51 20.77 21.47 7.92
N GLU A 52 21.56 21.15 6.90
CA GLU A 52 21.05 20.70 5.61
C GLU A 52 20.27 19.38 5.73
N THR A 53 20.81 18.39 6.44
CA THR A 53 20.14 17.12 6.70
C THR A 53 18.83 17.31 7.46
N TYR A 54 18.82 18.21 8.45
CA TYR A 54 17.63 18.54 9.20
C TYR A 54 16.57 19.23 8.35
N LEU A 55 16.95 20.23 7.55
CA LEU A 55 16.02 20.90 6.63
C LEU A 55 15.43 19.93 5.62
N ARG A 56 16.26 19.06 5.03
CA ARG A 56 15.76 18.03 4.12
C ARG A 56 14.78 17.07 4.81
N PHE A 57 15.11 16.62 6.03
CA PHE A 57 14.21 15.80 6.83
C PHE A 57 12.85 16.49 7.06
N ARG A 58 12.85 17.79 7.38
CA ARG A 58 11.60 18.56 7.58
C ARG A 58 10.79 18.71 6.29
N ALA A 59 11.46 18.92 5.15
CA ALA A 59 10.80 19.01 3.85
C ALA A 59 10.11 17.69 3.47
N ASP A 60 10.83 16.58 3.56
CA ASP A 60 10.25 15.26 3.24
C ASP A 60 9.14 14.87 4.23
N HIS A 61 9.25 15.30 5.49
CA HIS A 61 8.19 15.09 6.48
C HIS A 61 6.91 15.86 6.13
N ALA A 62 7.01 17.06 5.59
CA ALA A 62 5.84 17.81 5.13
C ALA A 62 5.13 17.07 3.98
N VAL A 63 5.89 16.57 3.00
CA VAL A 63 5.35 15.75 1.89
C VAL A 63 4.68 14.47 2.42
N ALA A 64 5.29 13.79 3.38
CA ALA A 64 4.71 12.60 4.00
C ALA A 64 3.40 12.90 4.74
N MET A 65 3.30 14.07 5.40
CA MET A 65 2.05 14.51 6.03
C MET A 65 0.97 14.80 4.99
N ASP A 66 1.29 15.48 3.89
CA ASP A 66 0.33 15.76 2.82
C ASP A 66 -0.20 14.46 2.18
N ALA A 67 0.65 13.44 2.04
CA ALA A 67 0.24 12.12 1.55
C ALA A 67 -0.82 11.46 2.44
N VAL A 68 -0.74 11.60 3.78
CA VAL A 68 -1.75 11.06 4.71
C VAL A 68 -3.12 11.68 4.46
N TRP A 69 -3.18 12.98 4.14
CA TRP A 69 -4.42 13.73 3.97
C TRP A 69 -4.95 13.75 2.54
N SER A 70 -4.16 13.27 1.58
CA SER A 70 -4.58 13.15 0.18
C SER A 70 -5.69 12.12 -0.02
N GLU A 71 -6.49 12.31 -1.07
CA GLU A 71 -7.51 11.36 -1.54
C GLU A 71 -7.07 10.66 -2.82
N VAL A 72 -7.61 9.47 -3.08
CA VAL A 72 -7.34 8.72 -4.31
C VAL A 72 -8.00 9.46 -5.48
N ASP A 73 -7.29 9.56 -6.61
CA ASP A 73 -7.90 10.05 -7.85
C ASP A 73 -8.92 9.01 -8.31
N GLU A 74 -10.21 9.33 -8.18
CA GLU A 74 -11.31 8.41 -8.51
C GLU A 74 -11.25 7.93 -9.96
N LYS A 75 -10.60 8.68 -10.87
CA LYS A 75 -10.42 8.25 -12.26
C LYS A 75 -9.67 6.93 -12.37
N VAL A 76 -8.69 6.68 -11.51
CA VAL A 76 -7.91 5.43 -11.51
C VAL A 76 -8.83 4.25 -11.17
N VAL A 77 -9.71 4.44 -10.20
CA VAL A 77 -10.66 3.43 -9.73
C VAL A 77 -11.76 3.18 -10.78
N ASP A 78 -12.27 4.26 -11.36
CA ASP A 78 -13.33 4.22 -12.37
C ASP A 78 -12.86 3.54 -13.67
N GLN A 79 -11.63 3.84 -14.12
CA GLN A 79 -11.05 3.22 -15.32
C GLN A 79 -10.88 1.70 -15.19
N LEU A 80 -10.66 1.21 -13.98
CA LEU A 80 -10.49 -0.21 -13.70
C LEU A 80 -11.82 -0.91 -13.35
N GLY A 81 -12.94 -0.19 -13.36
CA GLY A 81 -14.29 -0.75 -13.17
C GLY A 81 -14.62 -1.16 -11.74
N PHE A 82 -13.97 -0.57 -10.73
CA PHE A 82 -14.20 -0.91 -9.33
C PHE A 82 -15.55 -0.35 -8.83
N LEU A 83 -16.34 -1.20 -8.17
CA LEU A 83 -17.50 -0.76 -7.40
C LEU A 83 -17.03 0.03 -6.18
N LYS A 84 -17.34 1.34 -6.15
CA LYS A 84 -16.97 2.22 -5.05
C LYS A 84 -17.95 2.09 -3.88
N VAL A 85 -17.43 1.75 -2.70
CA VAL A 85 -18.15 1.72 -1.42
C VAL A 85 -17.34 2.45 -0.35
N GLN A 86 -17.95 2.73 0.80
CA GLN A 86 -17.30 3.43 1.91
C GLN A 86 -17.51 2.66 3.21
N SER A 87 -16.50 2.68 4.09
CA SER A 87 -16.68 2.19 5.46
C SER A 87 -17.61 3.11 6.27
N LEU A 88 -17.81 2.82 7.56
CA LEU A 88 -18.61 3.68 8.44
C LEU A 88 -17.97 5.06 8.72
N CYS A 89 -16.72 5.27 8.34
CA CYS A 89 -16.08 6.58 8.46
C CYS A 89 -16.70 7.58 7.48
N LYS A 90 -16.94 8.80 7.95
CA LYS A 90 -17.57 9.88 7.17
C LYS A 90 -16.55 10.77 6.46
N ASN A 91 -15.37 10.92 7.05
CA ASN A 91 -14.30 11.77 6.54
C ASN A 91 -12.92 11.28 7.02
N LYS A 92 -11.86 11.93 6.51
CA LYS A 92 -10.47 11.54 6.77
C LYS A 92 -10.08 11.69 8.25
N ASP A 93 -10.55 12.73 8.94
CA ASP A 93 -10.31 12.94 10.37
C ASP A 93 -10.84 11.79 11.22
N GLU A 94 -12.09 11.38 10.97
CA GLU A 94 -12.70 10.23 11.63
C GLU A 94 -11.96 8.94 11.26
N TYR A 95 -11.59 8.76 10.00
CA TYR A 95 -10.85 7.56 9.56
C TYR A 95 -9.50 7.38 10.28
N ILE A 96 -8.75 8.47 10.49
CA ILE A 96 -7.46 8.43 11.20
C ILE A 96 -7.66 8.10 12.69
N THR A 97 -8.71 8.62 13.31
CA THR A 97 -8.94 8.52 14.76
C THR A 97 -9.84 7.35 15.19
N ARG A 98 -10.63 6.78 14.28
CA ARG A 98 -11.61 5.71 14.53
C ARG A 98 -11.36 4.47 13.68
N PRO A 99 -10.29 3.71 13.96
CA PRO A 99 -10.00 2.48 13.23
C PRO A 99 -11.11 1.43 13.37
N ASP A 100 -11.93 1.49 14.41
CA ASP A 100 -13.09 0.62 14.60
C ASP A 100 -14.19 0.84 13.55
N LEU A 101 -14.41 2.08 13.12
CA LEU A 101 -15.36 2.42 12.06
C LEU A 101 -14.82 2.06 10.68
N GLY A 102 -13.52 2.28 10.45
CA GLY A 102 -12.84 1.95 9.20
C GLY A 102 -12.75 0.45 8.88
N ARG A 103 -13.13 -0.42 9.83
CA ARG A 103 -13.19 -1.89 9.65
C ARG A 103 -14.61 -2.41 9.38
N ARG A 104 -15.62 -1.54 9.33
CA ARG A 104 -17.03 -1.90 9.30
C ARG A 104 -17.77 -1.22 8.17
N PHE A 105 -18.86 -1.85 7.75
CA PHE A 105 -19.82 -1.34 6.78
C PHE A 105 -21.18 -1.14 7.43
N SER A 106 -21.99 -0.28 6.84
CA SER A 106 -23.43 -0.22 7.14
C SER A 106 -24.15 -1.39 6.47
N ASP A 107 -25.35 -1.72 6.95
CA ASP A 107 -26.14 -2.80 6.36
C ASP A 107 -26.54 -2.48 4.90
N GLU A 108 -26.78 -1.20 4.59
CA GLU A 108 -27.05 -0.74 3.22
C GLU A 108 -25.83 -0.95 2.32
N THR A 109 -24.62 -0.71 2.83
CA THR A 109 -23.39 -0.90 2.06
C THR A 109 -23.15 -2.38 1.76
N LEU A 110 -23.37 -3.26 2.75
CA LEU A 110 -23.27 -4.71 2.55
C LEU A 110 -24.32 -5.21 1.57
N LYS A 111 -25.54 -4.65 1.61
CA LYS A 111 -26.58 -4.95 0.64
C LYS A 111 -26.16 -4.54 -0.78
N THR A 112 -25.63 -3.34 -0.96
CA THR A 112 -25.11 -2.87 -2.25
C THR A 112 -24.03 -3.83 -2.79
N ILE A 113 -23.07 -4.25 -1.95
CA ILE A 113 -22.05 -5.23 -2.34
C ILE A 113 -22.70 -6.55 -2.77
N SER A 114 -23.62 -7.07 -1.95
CA SER A 114 -24.31 -8.33 -2.23
C SER A 114 -25.14 -8.31 -3.51
N GLU A 115 -25.73 -7.17 -3.88
CA GLU A 115 -26.60 -7.05 -5.06
C GLU A 115 -25.82 -6.80 -6.36
N ASN A 116 -24.61 -6.23 -6.28
CA ASN A 116 -23.83 -5.81 -7.44
C ASN A 116 -22.60 -6.67 -7.72
N CYS A 117 -22.28 -7.63 -6.84
CA CYS A 117 -21.12 -8.50 -6.98
C CYS A 117 -21.52 -9.98 -7.00
N ARG A 118 -20.73 -10.79 -7.69
CA ARG A 118 -20.87 -12.25 -7.71
C ARG A 118 -20.57 -12.89 -6.35
N HIS A 119 -21.31 -13.97 -6.07
CA HIS A 119 -21.16 -14.81 -4.89
C HIS A 119 -20.45 -16.12 -5.25
N ASP A 120 -20.00 -16.85 -4.24
CA ASP A 120 -19.42 -18.19 -4.37
C ASP A 120 -18.21 -18.24 -5.32
N ILE A 121 -17.36 -17.23 -5.20
CA ILE A 121 -16.17 -17.00 -6.03
C ILE A 121 -14.90 -17.57 -5.39
N ASP A 122 -13.91 -17.89 -6.23
CA ASP A 122 -12.60 -18.36 -5.75
C ASP A 122 -11.77 -17.20 -5.18
N VAL A 123 -11.69 -16.07 -5.89
CA VAL A 123 -10.84 -14.94 -5.49
C VAL A 123 -11.58 -13.61 -5.58
N GLN A 124 -11.70 -12.89 -4.47
CA GLN A 124 -12.18 -11.52 -4.41
C GLN A 124 -11.01 -10.54 -4.29
N ILE A 125 -10.92 -9.57 -5.20
CA ILE A 125 -9.93 -8.49 -5.15
C ILE A 125 -10.59 -7.19 -4.68
N ILE A 126 -10.01 -6.57 -3.67
CA ILE A 126 -10.44 -5.30 -3.09
C ILE A 126 -9.27 -4.32 -3.23
N ALA A 127 -9.57 -3.05 -3.50
CA ALA A 127 -8.63 -1.96 -3.32
C ALA A 127 -9.14 -1.01 -2.24
N GLY A 128 -8.25 -0.44 -1.44
CA GLY A 128 -8.61 0.54 -0.43
C GLY A 128 -7.58 1.65 -0.36
N ASP A 129 -8.05 2.90 -0.21
CA ASP A 129 -7.18 4.06 -0.03
C ASP A 129 -6.17 3.85 1.11
N GLY A 130 -6.65 3.29 2.23
CA GLY A 130 -5.81 3.07 3.40
C GLY A 130 -5.27 4.38 3.95
N LEU A 131 -4.00 4.34 4.37
CA LEU A 131 -3.31 5.51 4.93
C LEU A 131 -2.56 6.32 3.87
N SER A 132 -2.49 5.85 2.62
CA SER A 132 -1.78 6.55 1.55
C SER A 132 -2.44 6.37 0.19
N SER A 133 -3.13 7.42 -0.25
CA SER A 133 -3.75 7.48 -1.58
C SER A 133 -2.74 7.40 -2.75
N PRO A 134 -1.53 7.99 -2.67
CA PRO A 134 -0.52 7.86 -3.71
C PRO A 134 -0.10 6.42 -4.02
N ALA A 135 -0.18 5.51 -3.02
CA ALA A 135 0.12 4.09 -3.22
C ALA A 135 -0.89 3.42 -4.16
N ILE A 136 -2.16 3.81 -4.10
CA ILE A 136 -3.19 3.29 -4.99
C ILE A 136 -3.02 3.90 -6.37
N THR A 137 -2.91 5.23 -6.48
CA THR A 137 -2.76 5.93 -7.76
C THR A 137 -1.55 5.45 -8.55
N SER A 138 -0.43 5.14 -7.88
CA SER A 138 0.83 4.80 -8.55
C SER A 138 0.95 3.33 -8.94
N ASN A 139 0.30 2.42 -8.20
CA ASN A 139 0.54 0.97 -8.37
C ASN A 139 -0.68 0.19 -8.81
N LEU A 140 -1.91 0.64 -8.50
CA LEU A 140 -3.14 -0.09 -8.83
C LEU A 140 -3.30 -0.31 -10.35
N PRO A 141 -3.02 0.68 -11.23
CA PRO A 141 -3.10 0.50 -12.69
C PRO A 141 -2.22 -0.62 -13.25
N ASP A 142 -1.09 -0.91 -12.60
CA ASP A 142 -0.14 -1.90 -13.08
C ASP A 142 -0.40 -3.29 -12.47
N ILE A 143 -0.67 -3.34 -11.15
CA ILE A 143 -0.84 -4.62 -10.45
C ILE A 143 -2.19 -5.27 -10.71
N TYR A 144 -3.28 -4.50 -10.80
CA TYR A 144 -4.63 -5.06 -10.90
C TYR A 144 -4.86 -5.83 -12.21
N PRO A 145 -4.51 -5.30 -13.40
CA PRO A 145 -4.65 -6.06 -14.65
C PRO A 145 -3.81 -7.35 -14.64
N MET A 146 -2.57 -7.28 -14.13
CA MET A 146 -1.69 -8.44 -14.00
C MET A 146 -2.31 -9.55 -13.15
N LEU A 147 -2.93 -9.19 -12.01
CA LEU A 147 -3.63 -10.14 -11.15
C LEU A 147 -4.86 -10.72 -11.85
N MET A 148 -5.67 -9.89 -12.51
CA MET A 148 -6.88 -10.32 -13.20
C MET A 148 -6.58 -11.34 -14.30
N ASP A 149 -5.58 -11.04 -15.13
CA ASP A 149 -5.19 -11.91 -16.25
C ASP A 149 -4.60 -13.22 -15.74
N GLY A 150 -3.66 -13.17 -14.79
CA GLY A 150 -3.01 -14.36 -14.27
C GLY A 150 -3.96 -15.29 -13.50
N LEU A 151 -4.90 -14.74 -12.71
CA LEU A 151 -5.89 -15.57 -12.00
C LEU A 151 -6.89 -16.24 -12.97
N LYS A 152 -7.31 -15.53 -14.03
CA LYS A 152 -8.19 -16.08 -15.07
C LYS A 152 -7.49 -17.17 -15.89
N GLU A 153 -6.21 -16.98 -16.22
CA GLU A 153 -5.40 -17.97 -16.93
C GLU A 153 -5.29 -19.28 -16.13
N LYS A 154 -5.20 -19.19 -14.81
CA LYS A 154 -5.23 -20.34 -13.89
C LYS A 154 -6.62 -20.97 -13.72
N GLY A 155 -7.66 -20.39 -14.32
CA GLY A 155 -9.02 -20.90 -14.29
C GLY A 155 -9.81 -20.55 -13.03
N TYR A 156 -9.35 -19.62 -12.20
CA TYR A 156 -10.09 -19.18 -11.01
C TYR A 156 -11.26 -18.27 -11.37
N THR A 157 -12.36 -18.42 -10.64
CA THR A 157 -13.46 -17.46 -10.68
C THR A 157 -13.10 -16.22 -9.86
N VAL A 158 -12.77 -15.13 -10.54
CA VAL A 158 -12.43 -13.84 -9.90
C VAL A 158 -13.69 -12.99 -9.76
N GLY A 159 -13.95 -12.45 -8.57
CA GLY A 159 -15.08 -11.57 -8.25
C GLY A 159 -15.05 -10.21 -8.93
N ASP A 160 -16.11 -9.44 -8.75
CA ASP A 160 -16.19 -8.07 -9.26
C ASP A 160 -15.35 -7.15 -8.36
N PRO A 161 -14.49 -6.27 -8.91
CA PRO A 161 -13.56 -5.50 -8.11
C PRO A 161 -14.28 -4.45 -7.24
N ILE A 162 -13.87 -4.32 -5.98
CA ILE A 162 -14.49 -3.39 -5.02
C ILE A 162 -13.45 -2.41 -4.51
N PHE A 163 -13.75 -1.11 -4.58
CA PHE A 163 -12.94 -0.07 -3.97
C PHE A 163 -13.60 0.42 -2.69
N VAL A 164 -12.88 0.34 -1.58
CA VAL A 164 -13.36 0.76 -0.27
C VAL A 164 -12.69 2.08 0.11
N LYS A 165 -13.46 3.16 0.19
CA LYS A 165 -13.02 4.44 0.76
C LYS A 165 -12.98 4.32 2.29
N PHE A 166 -11.93 4.88 2.90
CA PHE A 166 -11.64 4.77 4.33
C PHE A 166 -11.49 3.32 4.79
N ALA A 167 -10.74 2.53 4.01
CA ALA A 167 -10.54 1.11 4.26
C ALA A 167 -9.55 0.85 5.38
N ARG A 168 -9.84 -0.14 6.23
CA ARG A 168 -8.83 -0.88 7.00
C ARG A 168 -8.78 -2.31 6.46
N VAL A 169 -7.67 -3.02 6.68
CA VAL A 169 -7.48 -4.40 6.20
C VAL A 169 -8.70 -5.28 6.53
N ALA A 170 -9.22 -5.22 7.76
CA ALA A 170 -10.35 -6.05 8.19
C ALA A 170 -11.71 -5.78 7.49
N THR A 171 -11.81 -4.76 6.62
CA THR A 171 -12.97 -4.63 5.71
C THR A 171 -13.10 -5.83 4.77
N MET A 172 -11.96 -6.46 4.42
CA MET A 172 -11.92 -7.67 3.60
C MET A 172 -12.73 -8.81 4.21
N ASP A 173 -12.77 -8.94 5.54
CA ASP A 173 -13.44 -10.04 6.22
C ASP A 173 -14.96 -9.98 5.98
N ARG A 174 -15.53 -8.79 6.09
CA ARG A 174 -16.97 -8.58 5.87
C ARG A 174 -17.36 -8.81 4.42
N ILE A 175 -16.53 -8.36 3.47
CA ILE A 175 -16.76 -8.59 2.04
C ILE A 175 -16.67 -10.09 1.73
N SER A 176 -15.67 -10.79 2.30
CA SER A 176 -15.50 -12.24 2.15
C SER A 176 -16.73 -13.00 2.67
N GLU A 177 -17.23 -12.64 3.84
CA GLU A 177 -18.45 -13.22 4.43
C GLU A 177 -19.69 -12.93 3.57
N THR A 178 -19.82 -11.71 3.04
CA THR A 178 -20.97 -11.30 2.22
C THR A 178 -21.02 -12.00 0.87
N LEU A 179 -19.88 -12.22 0.22
CA LEU A 179 -19.79 -12.78 -1.13
C LEU A 179 -19.43 -14.27 -1.14
N ASN A 180 -19.23 -14.88 0.04
CA ASN A 180 -18.76 -16.26 0.19
C ASN A 180 -17.50 -16.57 -0.66
N ALA A 181 -16.52 -15.66 -0.62
CA ALA A 181 -15.27 -15.80 -1.37
C ALA A 181 -14.29 -16.76 -0.66
N LYS A 182 -13.68 -17.70 -1.40
CA LYS A 182 -12.69 -18.63 -0.84
C LYS A 182 -11.38 -17.95 -0.48
N ILE A 183 -10.90 -17.03 -1.30
CA ILE A 183 -9.77 -16.16 -0.97
C ILE A 183 -10.22 -14.73 -1.17
N THR A 184 -10.00 -13.90 -0.17
CA THR A 184 -10.17 -12.45 -0.31
C THR A 184 -8.81 -11.78 -0.17
N MET A 185 -8.54 -10.83 -1.05
CA MET A 185 -7.34 -9.99 -1.01
C MET A 185 -7.71 -8.51 -1.03
N ILE A 186 -7.02 -7.71 -0.22
CA ILE A 186 -7.09 -6.25 -0.25
C ILE A 186 -5.72 -5.65 -0.57
N LEU A 187 -5.68 -4.86 -1.65
CA LEU A 187 -4.60 -3.96 -2.02
C LEU A 187 -4.83 -2.63 -1.31
N ILE A 188 -3.96 -2.26 -0.36
CA ILE A 188 -4.19 -1.11 0.52
C ILE A 188 -2.95 -0.24 0.67
N GLY A 189 -3.14 1.08 0.62
CA GLY A 189 -2.08 2.05 0.85
C GLY A 189 -1.57 1.99 2.29
N GLU A 190 -0.26 1.79 2.45
CA GLU A 190 0.39 1.75 3.75
C GLU A 190 0.49 3.13 4.41
N ARG A 191 1.01 3.20 5.63
CA ARG A 191 1.37 4.49 6.25
C ARG A 191 2.51 5.14 5.44
N PRO A 192 2.36 6.39 4.96
CA PRO A 192 3.42 7.09 4.25
C PRO A 192 4.72 7.10 5.06
N GLY A 193 5.80 6.68 4.41
CA GLY A 193 7.15 6.81 4.95
C GLY A 193 7.73 8.18 4.62
N LEU A 194 8.87 8.51 5.24
CA LEU A 194 9.59 9.74 4.92
C LEU A 194 10.17 9.73 3.49
N ALA A 195 10.42 8.55 2.94
CA ALA A 195 11.03 8.39 1.62
C ALA A 195 10.00 8.24 0.49
N THR A 196 8.84 7.66 0.77
CA THR A 196 7.81 7.42 -0.23
C THR A 196 6.43 7.30 0.41
N GLY A 197 5.42 7.90 -0.23
CA GLY A 197 4.01 7.64 0.03
C GLY A 197 3.43 6.56 -0.89
N GLU A 198 4.21 6.00 -1.80
CA GLU A 198 3.70 5.09 -2.84
C GLU A 198 3.68 3.61 -2.41
N SER A 199 4.00 3.28 -1.15
CA SER A 199 4.06 1.88 -0.71
C SER A 199 2.67 1.26 -0.57
N LEU A 200 2.41 0.22 -1.36
CA LEU A 200 1.21 -0.60 -1.33
C LEU A 200 1.50 -1.93 -0.62
N SER A 201 0.51 -2.47 0.09
CA SER A 201 0.53 -3.84 0.61
C SER A 201 -0.67 -4.64 0.10
N ALA A 202 -0.47 -5.94 -0.13
CA ALA A 202 -1.52 -6.91 -0.40
C ALA A 202 -1.70 -7.82 0.82
N TYR A 203 -2.88 -7.76 1.45
CA TYR A 203 -3.28 -8.68 2.52
C TYR A 203 -4.27 -9.69 1.95
N MET A 204 -4.06 -10.99 2.18
CA MET A 204 -4.92 -12.04 1.64
C MET A 204 -5.18 -13.15 2.68
N ALA A 205 -6.37 -13.73 2.65
CA ALA A 205 -6.76 -14.81 3.56
C ALA A 205 -7.71 -15.79 2.89
N TYR A 206 -7.61 -17.07 3.27
CA TYR A 206 -8.51 -18.14 2.87
C TYR A 206 -9.73 -18.17 3.83
N GLU A 207 -10.92 -18.05 3.25
CA GLU A 207 -12.23 -17.90 3.91
C GLU A 207 -12.15 -16.83 5.01
N SER A 208 -11.74 -15.61 4.63
CA SER A 208 -11.53 -14.50 5.56
C SER A 208 -12.80 -14.23 6.37
N SER A 209 -12.66 -14.05 7.68
CA SER A 209 -13.81 -13.80 8.56
C SER A 209 -13.42 -12.97 9.78
N THR A 210 -14.40 -12.19 10.26
CA THR A 210 -14.32 -11.41 11.49
C THR A 210 -14.18 -12.27 12.74
N LYS A 211 -14.47 -13.57 12.64
CA LYS A 211 -14.31 -14.56 13.71
C LYS A 211 -12.89 -15.13 13.81
N LYS A 212 -12.05 -14.92 12.78
CA LYS A 212 -10.68 -15.44 12.71
C LYS A 212 -9.67 -14.34 13.13
N PRO A 213 -8.52 -14.72 13.71
CA PRO A 213 -7.50 -13.75 14.14
C PRO A 213 -6.78 -13.11 12.95
N GLU A 214 -6.06 -12.01 13.21
CA GLU A 214 -5.24 -11.32 12.20
C GLU A 214 -4.19 -12.25 11.55
N SER A 215 -3.67 -13.22 12.31
CA SER A 215 -2.66 -14.19 11.85
C SER A 215 -3.15 -15.12 10.74
N GLN A 216 -4.45 -15.09 10.40
CA GLN A 216 -4.99 -15.76 9.21
C GLN A 216 -4.46 -15.16 7.90
N ARG A 217 -3.92 -13.92 7.93
CA ARG A 217 -3.58 -13.18 6.71
C ARG A 217 -2.14 -13.43 6.28
N THR A 218 -1.95 -13.72 5.00
CA THR A 218 -0.66 -13.63 4.31
C THR A 218 -0.48 -12.21 3.78
N VAL A 219 0.74 -11.68 3.83
CA VAL A 219 1.04 -10.30 3.42
C VAL A 219 2.19 -10.25 2.43
N VAL A 220 2.02 -9.49 1.36
CA VAL A 220 3.10 -8.98 0.51
C VAL A 220 3.12 -7.46 0.67
N SER A 221 4.19 -6.91 1.25
CA SER A 221 4.31 -5.48 1.53
C SER A 221 5.36 -4.80 0.65
N ASN A 222 5.48 -3.47 0.77
CA ASN A 222 6.52 -2.70 0.09
C ASN A 222 6.45 -2.81 -1.44
N ILE A 223 5.22 -2.88 -1.97
CA ILE A 223 4.96 -2.89 -3.40
C ILE A 223 5.03 -1.45 -3.91
N HIS A 224 6.09 -1.12 -4.64
CA HIS A 224 6.32 0.15 -5.33
C HIS A 224 7.57 0.08 -6.22
N LYS A 225 7.78 1.07 -7.09
CA LYS A 225 8.91 1.14 -8.03
C LYS A 225 10.32 0.98 -7.45
N ASN A 226 10.50 1.30 -6.16
CA ASN A 226 11.77 1.23 -5.44
C ASN A 226 11.80 0.09 -4.40
N GLY A 227 10.76 -0.75 -4.38
CA GLY A 227 10.59 -1.89 -3.50
C GLY A 227 10.38 -3.13 -4.36
N LEU A 228 9.31 -3.91 -4.10
CA LEU A 228 8.86 -4.94 -5.02
C LEU A 228 8.02 -4.30 -6.15
N PRO A 229 8.47 -4.35 -7.42
CA PRO A 229 7.72 -3.73 -8.51
C PRO A 229 6.31 -4.31 -8.66
N PRO A 230 5.27 -3.49 -9.00
CA PRO A 230 3.88 -3.94 -9.06
C PRO A 230 3.63 -5.20 -9.91
N VAL A 231 4.30 -5.31 -11.07
CA VAL A 231 4.16 -6.47 -11.97
C VAL A 231 4.74 -7.76 -11.35
N GLU A 232 5.94 -7.65 -10.74
CA GLU A 232 6.58 -8.77 -10.04
C GLU A 232 5.78 -9.19 -8.81
N ALA A 233 5.26 -8.21 -8.07
CA ALA A 233 4.34 -8.45 -6.95
C ALA A 233 3.10 -9.22 -7.40
N GLY A 234 2.50 -8.84 -8.54
CA GLY A 234 1.36 -9.56 -9.11
C GLY A 234 1.65 -11.05 -9.34
N ALA A 235 2.79 -11.38 -9.95
CA ALA A 235 3.20 -12.77 -10.18
C ALA A 235 3.41 -13.54 -8.86
N GLN A 236 4.08 -12.92 -7.88
CA GLN A 236 4.27 -13.53 -6.56
C GLN A 236 2.94 -13.77 -5.84
N ILE A 237 2.03 -12.81 -5.89
CA ILE A 237 0.70 -12.91 -5.28
C ILE A 237 -0.09 -14.06 -5.90
N ILE A 238 -0.07 -14.22 -7.23
CA ILE A 238 -0.74 -15.34 -7.90
C ILE A 238 -0.21 -16.67 -7.39
N SER A 239 1.12 -16.84 -7.30
CA SER A 239 1.73 -18.06 -6.76
C SER A 239 1.32 -18.34 -5.32
N ILE A 240 1.18 -17.31 -4.48
CA ILE A 240 0.70 -17.46 -3.09
C ILE A 240 -0.78 -17.87 -3.07
N ILE A 241 -1.62 -17.28 -3.93
CA ILE A 241 -3.03 -17.63 -4.06
C ILE A 241 -3.20 -19.09 -4.48
N GLU A 242 -2.39 -19.59 -5.42
CA GLU A 242 -2.39 -21.01 -5.80
C GLU A 242 -2.09 -21.91 -4.60
N ALA A 243 -1.02 -21.61 -3.86
CA ALA A 243 -0.65 -22.35 -2.66
C ALA A 243 -1.76 -22.32 -1.59
N MET A 244 -2.43 -21.17 -1.41
CA MET A 244 -3.57 -21.04 -0.50
C MET A 244 -4.78 -21.87 -0.94
N MET A 245 -5.07 -21.92 -2.25
CA MET A 245 -6.15 -22.73 -2.80
C MET A 245 -5.90 -24.23 -2.64
N GLU A 246 -4.66 -24.68 -2.85
CA GLU A 246 -4.26 -26.07 -2.69
C GLU A 246 -4.28 -26.50 -1.21
N ALA A 247 -3.71 -25.69 -0.34
CA ALA A 247 -3.59 -25.99 1.10
C ALA A 247 -4.86 -25.69 1.89
N LYS A 248 -5.80 -24.92 1.31
CA LYS A 248 -7.04 -24.43 1.96
C LYS A 248 -6.77 -23.74 3.30
N THR A 249 -5.70 -22.95 3.33
CA THR A 249 -5.23 -22.23 4.52
C THR A 249 -4.46 -20.99 4.10
N SER A 250 -4.15 -20.12 5.06
CA SER A 250 -3.45 -18.85 4.83
C SER A 250 -2.72 -18.38 6.09
N GLY A 251 -1.95 -17.30 5.96
CA GLY A 251 -1.23 -16.70 7.08
C GLY A 251 -0.19 -17.64 7.67
N ILE A 252 -0.12 -17.70 8.99
CA ILE A 252 0.90 -18.50 9.70
C ILE A 252 0.79 -20.01 9.45
N ASP A 253 -0.37 -20.48 9.00
CA ASP A 253 -0.65 -21.90 8.76
C ASP A 253 -0.28 -22.32 7.32
N LEU A 254 -0.03 -21.36 6.42
CA LEU A 254 0.42 -21.61 5.06
C LEU A 254 1.93 -21.82 5.02
N LYS A 255 2.36 -22.93 4.44
CA LYS A 255 3.77 -23.22 4.20
C LYS A 255 4.08 -23.00 2.72
N LEU A 256 4.78 -21.89 2.44
CA LEU A 256 5.28 -21.53 1.11
C LEU A 256 6.61 -22.22 0.80
#